data_AF-A0A7G2LSD7-F1
#
_entry.id   AF-A0A7G2LSD7-F1
#
_cell.length_a   1.000
_cell.length_b   1.000
_cell.length_c   1.000
_cell.angle_alpha   90.00
_cell.angle_beta   90.00
_cell.angle_gamma   90.00
#
_symmetry.space_group_name_H-M   'P 1'
#
loop_
_entity.id
_entity.type
_entity.pdbx_description
1 polymer ?
#
loop_
_entity_poly.entity_id
_entity_poly.type
_entity_poly.pdbx_seq_one_letter_code
_entity_poly.pdbx_strand_id
1 'polypeptide(L)' 'GGKEPITLADGSSRSFVEDGDTLTLTGHAQGDGFRVGFGRCTGKIRPAIDFS' A
#
# COMPACT_ATOMS: atom_id res chain seq x y z
N GLY A 1 -2.30 -10.90 -13.17
CA GLY A 1 -1.61 -11.71 -12.16
C GLY A 1 -0.12 -11.53 -12.32
N GLY A 2 0.51 -10.80 -11.40
CA GLY A 2 1.95 -10.74 -11.06
C GLY A 2 3.07 -10.77 -12.11
N LYS A 3 2.78 -10.85 -13.42
CA LYS A 3 3.75 -11.10 -14.51
C LYS A 3 4.76 -9.97 -14.69
N GLU A 4 4.37 -8.75 -14.34
CA GLU A 4 5.23 -7.56 -14.41
C GLU A 4 5.34 -7.00 -12.99
N PRO A 5 6.41 -7.33 -12.25
CA PRO A 5 6.66 -6.81 -10.92
C PRO A 5 6.89 -5.29 -10.96
N ILE A 6 6.51 -4.60 -9.89
CA ILE A 6 6.84 -3.19 -9.69
C ILE A 6 8.14 -3.06 -8.90
N THR A 7 8.97 -2.07 -9.23
CA THR A 7 10.16 -1.71 -8.43
C THR A 7 9.79 -0.59 -7.47
N LEU A 8 10.07 -0.78 -6.19
CA LEU A 8 9.86 0.21 -5.14
C LEU A 8 11.05 1.17 -5.04
N ALA A 9 10.86 2.28 -4.31
CA ALA A 9 11.87 3.33 -4.18
C ALA A 9 13.18 2.87 -3.52
N ASP A 10 13.13 1.81 -2.73
CA ASP A 10 14.30 1.17 -2.10
C ASP A 10 15.00 0.14 -3.03
N GLY A 11 14.53 -0.02 -4.26
CA GLY A 11 15.04 -0.97 -5.23
C GLY A 11 14.49 -2.40 -5.09
N SER A 12 13.68 -2.68 -4.07
CA SER A 12 12.99 -3.97 -3.94
C SER A 12 11.92 -4.12 -5.03
N SER A 13 11.51 -5.36 -5.31
CA SER A 13 10.48 -5.67 -6.30
C SER A 13 9.29 -6.37 -5.67
N ARG A 14 8.07 -6.08 -6.16
CA ARG A 14 6.82 -6.70 -5.70
C ARG A 14 5.95 -7.09 -6.88
N SER A 15 5.48 -8.34 -6.89
CA SER A 15 4.34 -8.76 -7.73
C SER A 15 3.03 -8.75 -6.95
N PHE A 16 3.10 -8.96 -5.63
CA PHE A 16 2.02 -8.95 -4.66
C PHE A 16 2.55 -8.42 -3.32
N VAL A 17 1.66 -8.26 -2.35
CA VAL A 17 2.03 -7.84 -0.98
C VAL A 17 2.73 -8.98 -0.24
N GLU A 18 3.72 -8.63 0.58
CA GLU A 18 4.48 -9.55 1.42
C GLU A 18 4.24 -9.29 2.91
N ASP A 19 4.55 -10.27 3.76
CA ASP A 19 4.48 -10.10 5.20
C ASP A 19 5.36 -8.95 5.67
N GLY A 20 4.80 -8.05 6.47
CA GLY A 20 5.48 -6.85 6.93
C GLY A 20 5.22 -5.62 6.08
N ASP A 21 4.77 -5.76 4.82
CA ASP A 21 4.41 -4.64 3.96
C ASP A 21 3.28 -3.81 4.60
N THR A 22 3.35 -2.50 4.44
CA THR A 22 2.32 -1.56 4.91
C THR A 22 1.79 -0.76 3.73
N LEU A 23 0.49 -0.88 3.47
CA LEU A 23 -0.19 -0.13 2.42
C LEU A 23 -0.94 1.05 3.03
N THR A 24 -0.91 2.19 2.34
CA THR A 24 -1.71 3.36 2.68
C THR A 24 -2.42 3.87 1.44
N LEU A 25 -3.75 3.93 1.52
CA LEU A 25 -4.59 4.57 0.53
C LEU A 25 -4.92 5.99 1.02
N THR A 26 -4.76 6.97 0.14
CA THR A 26 -5.20 8.36 0.37
C THR A 26 -5.95 8.85 -0.85
N GLY A 27 -6.99 9.64 -0.62
CA GLY A 27 -7.78 10.26 -1.68
C GLY A 27 -8.24 11.65 -1.28
N HIS A 28 -8.53 12.48 -2.27
CA HIS A 28 -9.12 13.79 -2.06
C HIS A 28 -9.79 14.33 -3.31
N ALA A 29 -10.74 15.23 -3.10
CA ALA A 29 -11.18 16.17 -4.13
C ALA A 29 -10.33 17.44 -4.05
N GLN A 30 -9.85 17.92 -5.19
CA GLN A 30 -9.12 19.18 -5.31
C GLN A 30 -10.05 20.25 -5.89
N GLY A 31 -10.21 21.37 -5.16
CA GLY A 31 -10.84 22.59 -5.64
C GLY A 31 -9.80 23.67 -5.91
N ASP A 32 -10.25 24.85 -6.33
CA ASP A 32 -9.35 25.99 -6.50
C ASP A 32 -8.90 26.52 -5.13
N GLY A 33 -7.62 26.35 -4.81
CA GLY A 33 -7.04 26.77 -3.52
C GLY A 33 -7.40 25.92 -2.30
N PHE A 34 -8.19 24.84 -2.42
CA PHE A 34 -8.54 23.97 -1.27
C PHE A 34 -8.64 22.49 -1.62
N ARG A 35 -8.57 21.64 -0.58
CA ARG A 35 -8.64 20.18 -0.69
C ARG A 35 -9.60 19.60 0.35
N VAL A 36 -10.48 18.69 -0.06
CA VAL A 36 -11.30 17.87 0.84
C VAL A 36 -10.74 16.45 0.85
N GLY A 37 -10.08 16.09 1.95
CA GLY A 37 -9.39 14.81 2.09
C GLY A 37 -10.20 13.76 2.85
N PHE A 38 -10.01 12.50 2.48
CA PHE A 38 -10.59 11.33 3.18
C PHE A 38 -9.72 10.83 4.35
N GLY A 39 -8.56 11.46 4.59
CA GLY A 39 -7.57 10.96 5.53
C GLY A 39 -6.77 9.77 4.98
N ARG A 40 -6.23 8.95 5.90
CA ARG A 40 -5.44 7.75 5.59
C ARG A 40 -6.23 6.49 5.90
N CYS A 41 -6.26 5.56 4.96
CA CYS A 41 -6.63 4.16 5.22
C CYS A 41 -5.35 3.33 5.16
N THR A 42 -4.85 2.87 6.32
CA THR A 42 -3.56 2.17 6.42
C THR A 42 -3.75 0.78 7.02
N GLY A 43 -3.10 -0.22 6.42
CA GLY A 43 -3.05 -1.59 6.93
C GLY A 43 -1.65 -2.19 6.75
N LYS A 44 -1.23 -3.01 7.71
CA LYS A 44 0.02 -3.78 7.66
C LYS A 44 -0.30 -5.26 7.52
N ILE A 45 0.35 -5.93 6.57
CA ILE A 45 0.25 -7.37 6.41
C ILE A 45 1.02 -8.03 7.54
N ARG A 46 0.33 -8.86 8.32
CA ARG A 46 0.93 -9.68 9.35
C ARG A 46 1.13 -11.09 8.79
N PRO A 47 2.19 -11.79 9.24
CA PRO A 47 2.34 -13.20 8.95
C PRO A 47 1.07 -13.99 9.23
N ALA A 48 0.87 -15.04 8.44
CA ALA A 48 -0.13 -16.04 8.74
C ALA A 48 0.10 -16.65 10.14
N ILE A 49 -0.98 -17.11 10.76
CA ILE A 49 -0.89 -17.85 12.02
C ILE A 49 -0.18 -19.18 11.72
N ASP A 50 0.87 -19.47 12.48
CA ASP A 50 1.53 -20.77 12.51
C ASP A 50 0.83 -21.69 13.51
N PHE A 51 0.58 -22.94 13.12
CA PHE A 51 -0.12 -23.96 13.91
C PHE A 51 0.74 -25.19 14.20
N SER A 52 2.05 -25.12 13.97
CA SER A 52 3.00 -26.22 14.20
C SER A 52 3.21 -26.60 15.67
#